data_AF-A0A969XZT4-F1
#
_entry.id   AF-A0A969XZT4-F1
#
_cell.length_a   1.000
_cell.length_b   1.000
_cell.length_c   1.000
_cell.angle_alpha   90.00
_cell.angle_beta   90.00
_cell.angle_gamma   90.00
#
_symmetry.space_group_name_H-M   'P 1'
#
loop_
_entity.id
_entity.type
_entity.pdbx_description
1 polymer ?
#
loop_
_entity_poly.entity_id
_entity_poly.type
_entity_poly.pdbx_seq_one_letter_code
_entity_poly.pdbx_strand_id
1 'polypeptide(L)'
;FDTGGGTQHVTQSRSTISRTAASGTAPDFKGAINVSKDSVNGVDITVPVYNFAETHYIDDNDVTQVYKVTLFNLTGKMNSGAFRGFAAGEVLFLGASGSQRGSGDWEITFKFAASPNRTNIPVGSITVPSKLGWDYLWVRYKDDVDTTANTVVQVPAAAYVERVYDFGDFAGLGI
;
A
#
# COMPACT_ATOMS: atom_id res chain seq x y z
N PHE A 1 22.99 0.00 10.61
CA PHE A 1 22.25 -0.86 9.67
C PHE A 1 21.17 -0.02 9.00
N ASP A 2 20.76 -0.37 7.79
CA ASP A 2 19.65 0.26 7.08
C ASP A 2 18.77 -0.84 6.49
N THR A 3 17.46 -0.77 6.70
CA THR A 3 16.48 -1.70 6.11
C THR A 3 15.55 -1.01 5.11
N GLY A 4 15.93 0.15 4.58
CA GLY A 4 15.09 0.97 3.69
C GLY A 4 14.57 0.22 2.46
N GLY A 5 13.28 0.40 2.17
CA GLY A 5 12.64 -0.12 0.96
C GLY A 5 12.91 0.74 -0.29
N GLY A 6 12.88 0.09 -1.46
CA GLY A 6 12.89 0.75 -2.77
C GLY A 6 11.51 0.80 -3.42
N THR A 7 11.38 1.47 -4.56
CA THR A 7 10.18 1.38 -5.39
C THR A 7 10.22 0.08 -6.21
N GLN A 8 9.10 -0.64 -6.25
CA GLN A 8 8.95 -1.82 -7.09
C GLN A 8 7.74 -1.62 -8.00
N HIS A 9 7.95 -1.82 -9.30
CA HIS A 9 6.86 -1.90 -10.25
C HIS A 9 6.17 -3.27 -10.11
N VAL A 10 4.86 -3.27 -9.87
CA VAL A 10 4.07 -4.49 -9.65
C VAL A 10 3.00 -4.62 -10.73
N THR A 11 3.01 -5.76 -11.44
CA THR A 11 2.01 -6.11 -12.46
C THR A 11 0.96 -7.09 -11.97
N GLN A 12 1.18 -7.71 -10.80
CA GLN A 12 0.37 -8.78 -10.24
C GLN A 12 0.09 -8.53 -8.76
N SER A 13 -1.18 -8.58 -8.37
CA SER A 13 -1.59 -8.43 -6.99
C SER A 13 -1.37 -9.70 -6.18
N ARG A 14 -1.34 -9.54 -4.86
CA ARG A 14 -1.35 -10.67 -3.91
C ARG A 14 -2.76 -11.22 -3.76
N SER A 15 -3.77 -10.35 -3.84
CA SER A 15 -5.18 -10.72 -3.80
C SER A 15 -6.06 -9.59 -4.35
N THR A 16 -7.10 -9.95 -5.09
CA THR A 16 -8.20 -9.02 -5.42
C THR A 16 -9.15 -8.91 -4.24
N ILE A 17 -9.25 -7.73 -3.65
CA ILE A 17 -10.07 -7.42 -2.48
C ILE A 17 -11.51 -7.10 -2.87
N SER A 18 -11.70 -6.34 -3.95
CA SER A 18 -13.03 -6.11 -4.50
C SER A 18 -12.99 -5.90 -6.01
N ARG A 19 -14.09 -6.28 -6.67
CA ARG A 19 -14.37 -6.00 -8.08
C ARG A 19 -15.76 -5.38 -8.16
N THR A 20 -15.87 -4.15 -8.65
CA THR A 20 -17.14 -3.43 -8.70
C THR A 20 -17.39 -2.97 -10.13
N ALA A 21 -18.43 -3.50 -10.78
CA ALA A 21 -18.80 -3.12 -12.14
C ALA A 21 -19.77 -1.95 -12.14
N ALA A 22 -19.71 -1.09 -13.16
CA ALA A 22 -20.73 -0.07 -13.41
C ALA A 22 -22.08 -0.72 -13.77
N SER A 23 -22.03 -1.85 -14.48
CA SER A 23 -23.20 -2.70 -14.77
C SER A 23 -22.75 -4.14 -15.05
N GLY A 24 -23.62 -5.12 -14.79
CA GLY A 24 -23.30 -6.54 -15.00
C GLY A 24 -22.21 -7.07 -14.06
N THR A 25 -21.38 -7.98 -14.55
CA THR A 25 -20.30 -8.61 -13.77
C THR A 25 -18.93 -8.11 -14.22
N ALA A 26 -18.09 -7.69 -13.27
CA ALA A 26 -16.71 -7.29 -13.54
C ALA A 26 -15.87 -8.52 -13.96
N PRO A 27 -15.14 -8.46 -15.09
CA PRO A 27 -14.24 -9.53 -15.51
C PRO A 27 -13.20 -9.90 -14.43
N ASP A 28 -12.78 -11.16 -14.43
CA ASP A 28 -11.73 -11.62 -13.52
C ASP A 28 -10.35 -11.57 -14.21
N PHE A 29 -9.54 -10.58 -13.85
CA PHE A 29 -8.18 -10.43 -14.36
C PHE A 29 -7.14 -11.28 -13.62
N LYS A 30 -7.57 -12.18 -12.71
CA LYS A 30 -6.69 -13.12 -11.99
C LYS A 30 -5.54 -12.40 -11.26
N GLY A 31 -5.81 -11.21 -10.74
CA GLY A 31 -4.86 -10.36 -10.03
C GLY A 31 -3.92 -9.53 -10.91
N ALA A 32 -4.05 -9.57 -12.24
CA ALA A 32 -3.30 -8.65 -13.11
C ALA A 32 -3.74 -7.20 -12.85
N ILE A 33 -2.76 -6.30 -12.75
CA ILE A 33 -2.95 -4.91 -12.36
C ILE A 33 -2.86 -4.00 -13.59
N ASN A 34 -3.79 -3.02 -13.67
CA ASN A 34 -3.82 -2.00 -14.70
C ASN A 34 -3.83 -2.59 -16.13
N VAL A 35 -4.81 -3.46 -16.38
CA VAL A 35 -4.96 -4.19 -17.63
C VAL A 35 -5.69 -3.33 -18.67
N SER A 36 -5.09 -3.16 -19.84
CA SER A 36 -5.69 -2.58 -21.04
C SER A 36 -6.23 -3.65 -21.99
N LYS A 37 -6.74 -3.28 -23.16
CA LYS A 37 -7.21 -4.25 -24.16
C LYS A 37 -6.08 -5.20 -24.61
N ASP A 38 -4.86 -4.69 -24.71
CA ASP A 38 -3.74 -5.38 -25.35
C ASP A 38 -2.50 -5.51 -24.44
N SER A 39 -2.53 -5.00 -23.20
CA SER A 39 -1.36 -5.00 -22.30
C SER A 39 -1.70 -5.06 -20.80
N VAL A 40 -0.73 -5.49 -19.98
CA VAL A 40 -0.74 -5.34 -18.52
C VAL A 40 0.30 -4.28 -18.17
N ASN A 41 -0.14 -3.12 -17.69
CA ASN A 41 0.75 -1.96 -17.53
C ASN A 41 1.35 -1.85 -16.12
N GLY A 42 0.77 -2.53 -15.11
CA GLY A 42 1.19 -2.37 -13.72
C GLY A 42 1.07 -0.93 -13.21
N VAL A 43 1.73 -0.62 -12.10
CA VAL A 43 1.74 0.73 -11.54
C VAL A 43 3.00 1.01 -10.71
N ASP A 44 3.44 2.26 -10.73
CA ASP A 44 4.33 2.85 -9.74
C ASP A 44 3.49 3.65 -8.73
N ILE A 45 3.56 3.28 -7.44
CA ILE A 45 2.63 3.78 -6.44
C ILE A 45 3.20 5.06 -5.78
N THR A 46 2.49 6.18 -5.89
CA THR A 46 2.64 7.34 -4.99
C THR A 46 1.27 7.99 -4.76
N VAL A 47 0.82 8.01 -3.51
CA VAL A 47 -0.48 8.54 -3.03
C VAL A 47 -0.21 9.71 -2.05
N PRO A 48 -1.20 10.45 -1.53
CA PRO A 48 -0.95 11.37 -0.41
C PRO A 48 -0.40 10.58 0.78
N VAL A 49 0.89 10.75 1.03
CA VAL A 49 1.61 10.04 2.08
C VAL A 49 2.03 11.03 3.15
N TYR A 50 1.59 10.81 4.38
CA TYR A 50 2.22 11.41 5.54
C TYR A 50 3.47 10.59 5.87
N ASN A 51 4.64 11.09 5.47
CA ASN A 51 5.92 10.47 5.84
C ASN A 51 6.36 11.02 7.19
N PHE A 52 6.70 10.13 8.11
CA PHE A 52 7.24 10.51 9.40
C PHE A 52 8.36 9.56 9.81
N ALA A 53 9.23 10.07 10.69
CA ALA A 53 10.31 9.29 11.25
C ALA A 53 10.35 9.48 12.77
N GLU A 54 10.63 8.40 13.49
CA GLU A 54 10.81 8.39 14.94
C GLU A 54 12.21 7.87 15.26
N THR A 55 12.99 8.62 16.04
CA THR A 55 14.30 8.18 16.52
C THR A 55 14.19 7.73 17.97
N HIS A 56 14.62 6.50 18.24
CA HIS A 56 14.66 5.90 19.57
C HIS A 56 16.09 5.51 19.94
N TYR A 57 16.37 5.56 21.24
CA TYR A 57 17.62 5.06 21.80
C TYR A 57 17.35 3.71 22.46
N ILE A 58 18.01 2.66 21.95
CA ILE A 58 17.76 1.28 22.36
C ILE A 58 19.08 0.69 22.88
N ASP A 59 19.03 -0.02 24.00
CA ASP A 59 20.20 -0.66 24.62
C ASP A 59 20.83 -1.68 23.66
N ASP A 60 22.16 -1.81 23.70
CA ASP A 60 22.90 -2.74 22.84
C ASP A 60 22.44 -4.20 23.01
N ASN A 61 22.03 -4.59 24.22
CA ASN A 61 21.53 -5.93 24.51
C ASN A 61 20.22 -6.25 23.78
N ASP A 62 19.42 -5.22 23.45
CA ASP A 62 18.14 -5.39 22.75
C ASP A 62 18.33 -5.38 21.23
N VAL A 63 19.40 -4.75 20.71
CA VAL A 63 19.70 -4.64 19.26
C VAL A 63 20.44 -5.87 18.74
N THR A 64 19.86 -7.03 19.03
CA THR A 64 20.35 -8.35 18.60
C THR A 64 20.22 -8.56 17.09
N GLN A 65 20.88 -9.60 16.57
CA GLN A 65 20.67 -10.02 15.18
C GLN A 65 19.22 -10.41 14.90
N VAL A 66 18.53 -11.02 15.87
CA VAL A 66 17.11 -11.39 15.75
C VAL A 66 16.26 -10.13 15.58
N TYR A 67 16.52 -9.10 16.39
CA TYR A 67 15.82 -7.82 16.28
C TYR A 67 16.00 -7.17 14.90
N LYS A 68 17.24 -7.13 14.38
CA LYS A 68 17.52 -6.61 13.02
C LYS A 68 16.76 -7.39 11.94
N VAL A 69 16.66 -8.71 12.07
CA VAL A 69 15.87 -9.56 11.15
C VAL A 69 14.37 -9.28 11.29
N THR A 70 13.86 -9.04 12.50
CA THR A 70 12.47 -8.60 12.71
C THR A 70 12.17 -7.30 11.98
N LEU A 71 13.03 -6.28 12.11
CA LEU A 71 12.88 -5.01 11.39
C LEU A 71 12.93 -5.21 9.87
N PHE A 72 13.84 -6.04 9.38
CA PHE A 72 13.90 -6.40 7.96
C PHE A 72 12.60 -7.07 7.49
N ASN A 73 12.06 -8.04 8.25
CA ASN A 73 10.84 -8.75 7.88
C ASN A 73 9.58 -7.86 7.95
N LEU A 74 9.56 -6.86 8.83
CA LEU A 74 8.46 -5.89 8.91
C LEU A 74 8.54 -4.81 7.84
N THR A 75 9.71 -4.57 7.25
CA THR A 75 9.90 -3.57 6.19
C THR A 75 9.00 -3.93 5.00
N GLY A 76 8.25 -2.94 4.50
CA GLY A 76 7.31 -3.13 3.39
C GLY A 76 6.00 -3.80 3.82
N LYS A 77 5.70 -3.87 5.12
CA LYS A 77 4.41 -4.34 5.64
C LYS A 77 3.58 -3.20 6.20
N MET A 78 2.27 -3.31 6.04
CA MET A 78 1.31 -2.43 6.70
C MET A 78 0.95 -2.93 8.09
N ASN A 79 0.63 -2.01 9.00
CA ASN A 79 0.26 -2.34 10.37
C ASN A 79 -0.99 -3.24 10.42
N SER A 80 -0.88 -4.39 11.08
CA SER A 80 -2.02 -5.30 11.30
C SER A 80 -3.00 -4.82 12.39
N GLY A 81 -2.50 -4.03 13.34
CA GLY A 81 -3.28 -3.41 14.43
C GLY A 81 -3.19 -1.89 14.39
N ALA A 82 -3.84 -1.21 15.35
CA ALA A 82 -3.70 0.25 15.47
C ALA A 82 -2.24 0.62 15.78
N PHE A 83 -1.74 1.70 15.18
CA PHE A 83 -0.37 2.15 15.37
C PHE A 83 -0.32 3.68 15.33
N ARG A 84 0.22 4.31 16.38
CA ARG A 84 0.39 5.78 16.47
C ARG A 84 -0.88 6.59 16.15
N GLY A 85 -2.04 6.10 16.59
CA GLY A 85 -3.34 6.75 16.35
C GLY A 85 -3.97 6.44 14.98
N PHE A 86 -3.28 5.69 14.11
CA PHE A 86 -3.80 5.21 12.84
C PHE A 86 -4.44 3.82 13.00
N ALA A 87 -5.46 3.54 12.19
CA ALA A 87 -6.13 2.25 12.15
C ALA A 87 -5.27 1.20 11.43
N ALA A 88 -5.62 -0.08 11.58
CA ALA A 88 -4.97 -1.17 10.85
C ALA A 88 -5.04 -0.92 9.32
N GLY A 89 -3.93 -1.17 8.62
CA GLY A 89 -3.80 -0.98 7.18
C GLY A 89 -3.48 0.45 6.72
N GLU A 90 -3.29 1.39 7.64
CA GLU A 90 -3.02 2.80 7.30
C GLU A 90 -1.53 3.16 7.32
N VAL A 91 -0.69 2.43 8.05
CA VAL A 91 0.75 2.74 8.21
C VAL A 91 1.59 1.66 7.55
N LEU A 92 2.45 2.06 6.61
CA LEU A 92 3.48 1.24 5.99
C LEU A 92 4.82 1.50 6.67
N PHE A 93 5.51 0.45 7.09
CA PHE A 93 6.87 0.56 7.61
C PHE A 93 7.87 0.58 6.45
N LEU A 94 8.57 1.70 6.28
CA LEU A 94 9.53 1.90 5.20
C LEU A 94 10.92 1.37 5.51
N GLY A 95 11.17 1.03 6.78
CA GLY A 95 12.44 0.50 7.28
C GLY A 95 13.02 1.35 8.41
N ALA A 96 14.14 0.90 8.96
CA ALA A 96 14.86 1.58 10.02
C ALA A 96 16.34 1.74 9.68
N SER A 97 16.92 2.85 10.11
CA SER A 97 18.34 3.14 10.02
C SER A 97 18.90 3.26 11.45
N GLY A 98 19.79 2.35 11.84
CA GLY A 98 20.39 2.29 13.17
C GLY A 98 21.89 2.54 13.17
N SER A 99 22.38 3.37 14.11
CA SER A 99 23.80 3.63 14.33
C SER A 99 24.16 3.43 15.81
N GLN A 100 25.22 2.68 16.09
CA GLN A 100 25.68 2.48 17.45
C GLN A 100 26.60 3.62 17.88
N ARG A 101 26.39 4.18 19.08
CA ARG A 101 27.25 5.23 19.63
C ARG A 101 28.34 4.59 20.50
N GLY A 102 29.49 4.30 19.89
CA GLY A 102 30.61 3.63 20.57
C GLY A 102 30.24 2.20 20.98
N SER A 103 30.41 1.85 22.25
CA SER A 103 29.97 0.58 22.84
C SER A 103 28.69 0.69 23.67
N GLY A 104 27.92 1.77 23.48
CA GLY A 104 26.67 2.03 24.20
C GLY A 104 25.44 1.88 23.31
N ASP A 105 24.38 2.59 23.67
CA ASP A 105 23.08 2.54 23.01
C ASP A 105 23.13 2.80 21.50
N TRP A 106 22.18 2.18 20.82
CA TRP A 106 21.89 2.41 19.43
C TRP A 106 20.91 3.57 19.27
N GLU A 107 21.23 4.48 18.37
CA GLU A 107 20.29 5.45 17.84
C GLU A 107 19.62 4.84 16.60
N ILE A 108 18.32 4.58 16.66
CA ILE A 108 17.58 3.93 15.58
C ILE A 108 16.44 4.84 15.13
N THR A 109 16.50 5.26 13.87
CA THR A 109 15.45 6.03 13.19
C THR A 109 14.56 5.10 12.37
N PHE A 110 13.29 5.01 12.75
CA PHE A 110 12.26 4.27 12.02
C PHE A 110 11.55 5.21 11.05
N LYS A 111 11.29 4.76 9.83
CA LYS A 111 10.63 5.53 8.78
C LYS A 111 9.28 4.90 8.47
N PHE A 112 8.26 5.72 8.45
CA PHE A 112 6.89 5.29 8.20
C PHE A 112 6.23 6.19 7.16
N ALA A 113 5.23 5.61 6.53
CA ALA A 113 4.33 6.30 5.65
C ALA A 113 2.90 5.99 6.08
N ALA A 114 2.05 7.00 6.22
CA ALA A 114 0.64 6.81 6.52
C ALA A 114 -0.25 7.26 5.36
N SER A 115 -1.29 6.46 5.08
CA SER A 115 -2.36 6.78 4.14
C SER A 115 -3.69 6.30 4.72
N PRO A 116 -4.74 7.13 4.76
CA PRO A 116 -5.98 6.76 5.42
C PRO A 116 -6.72 5.65 4.65
N ASN A 117 -7.40 4.78 5.39
CA ASN A 117 -8.39 3.88 4.83
C ASN A 117 -9.55 4.69 4.26
N ARG A 118 -10.11 4.26 3.13
CA ARG A 118 -11.19 4.98 2.44
C ARG A 118 -12.33 4.01 2.16
N THR A 119 -13.54 4.50 2.30
CA THR A 119 -14.79 3.79 1.98
C THR A 119 -15.64 4.63 1.06
N ASN A 120 -16.54 4.01 0.30
CA ASN A 120 -17.47 4.68 -0.60
C ASN A 120 -16.77 5.63 -1.59
N ILE A 121 -15.71 5.16 -2.25
CA ILE A 121 -14.91 5.97 -3.16
C ILE A 121 -15.65 6.06 -4.51
N PRO A 122 -16.06 7.25 -4.96
CA PRO A 122 -16.74 7.40 -6.23
C PRO A 122 -15.76 7.33 -7.40
N VAL A 123 -16.12 6.57 -8.44
CA VAL A 123 -15.41 6.42 -9.71
C VAL A 123 -16.45 6.45 -10.84
N GLY A 124 -16.79 7.64 -11.31
CA GLY A 124 -17.93 7.81 -12.21
C GLY A 124 -19.22 7.34 -11.54
N SER A 125 -19.91 6.38 -12.15
CA SER A 125 -21.11 5.72 -11.58
C SER A 125 -20.80 4.58 -10.60
N ILE A 126 -19.53 4.15 -10.51
CA ILE A 126 -19.11 3.08 -9.61
C ILE A 126 -18.82 3.67 -8.23
N THR A 127 -19.30 3.01 -7.18
CA THR A 127 -18.87 3.29 -5.80
C THR A 127 -18.05 2.12 -5.29
N VAL A 128 -16.75 2.32 -5.12
CA VAL A 128 -15.87 1.31 -4.54
C VAL A 128 -16.13 1.23 -3.03
N PRO A 129 -16.46 0.05 -2.48
CA PRO A 129 -16.94 -0.07 -1.11
C PRO A 129 -15.87 0.32 -0.09
N SER A 130 -14.65 -0.20 -0.25
CA SER A 130 -13.53 0.08 0.65
C SER A 130 -12.19 -0.17 -0.03
N LYS A 131 -11.17 0.52 0.49
CA LYS A 131 -9.76 0.39 0.11
C LYS A 131 -8.93 0.73 1.35
N LEU A 132 -8.01 -0.15 1.75
CA LEU A 132 -7.04 0.21 2.79
C LEU A 132 -6.06 1.25 2.27
N GLY A 133 -5.38 1.98 3.16
CA GLY A 133 -4.43 3.04 2.80
C GLY A 133 -3.47 2.62 1.68
N TRP A 134 -2.95 1.40 1.79
CA TRP A 134 -1.92 0.85 0.92
C TRP A 134 -2.39 -0.18 -0.11
N ASP A 135 -3.70 -0.43 -0.21
CA ASP A 135 -4.24 -1.19 -1.34
C ASP A 135 -4.06 -0.40 -2.65
N TYR A 136 -4.07 -1.07 -3.79
CA TYR A 136 -4.03 -0.42 -5.08
C TYR A 136 -5.41 -0.44 -5.73
N LEU A 137 -5.96 0.74 -6.04
CA LEU A 137 -7.23 0.88 -6.75
C LEU A 137 -6.95 1.23 -8.21
N TRP A 138 -7.44 0.42 -9.14
CA TRP A 138 -7.39 0.72 -10.56
C TRP A 138 -8.75 0.55 -11.23
N VAL A 139 -8.92 1.21 -12.37
CA VAL A 139 -10.20 1.32 -13.07
C VAL A 139 -10.01 0.86 -14.50
N ARG A 140 -10.83 -0.11 -14.91
CA ARG A 140 -10.97 -0.50 -16.31
C ARG A 140 -12.00 0.41 -16.97
N TYR A 141 -11.63 0.98 -18.11
CA TYR A 141 -12.50 1.79 -18.94
C TYR A 141 -13.04 1.01 -20.14
N LYS A 142 -14.13 1.49 -20.71
CA LYS A 142 -14.71 1.03 -21.98
C LYS A 142 -15.10 2.23 -22.83
N ASP A 143 -15.18 2.03 -24.14
CA ASP A 143 -15.81 2.97 -25.06
C ASP A 143 -17.31 3.12 -24.75
N ASP A 144 -17.80 4.35 -24.80
CA ASP A 144 -19.22 4.69 -24.78
C ASP A 144 -19.48 5.91 -25.68
N VAL A 145 -20.73 6.07 -26.14
CA VAL A 145 -21.11 7.18 -27.01
C VAL A 145 -21.69 8.32 -26.17
N ASP A 146 -21.04 9.48 -26.20
CA ASP A 146 -21.64 10.72 -25.71
C ASP A 146 -22.53 11.29 -26.82
N THR A 147 -23.84 11.06 -26.70
CA THR A 147 -24.84 11.54 -27.66
C THR A 147 -25.02 13.04 -27.64
N THR A 148 -24.59 13.73 -26.57
CA THR A 148 -24.69 15.19 -26.47
C THR A 148 -23.56 15.85 -27.25
N ALA A 149 -22.34 15.33 -27.08
CA ALA A 149 -21.16 15.82 -27.78
C ALA A 149 -20.92 15.15 -29.15
N ASN A 150 -21.73 14.14 -29.50
CA ASN A 150 -21.58 13.31 -30.71
C ASN A 150 -20.16 12.76 -30.90
N THR A 151 -19.58 12.24 -29.81
CA THR A 151 -18.22 11.67 -29.82
C THR A 151 -18.14 10.42 -28.94
N VAL A 152 -17.09 9.62 -29.15
CA VAL A 152 -16.80 8.45 -28.31
C VAL A 152 -15.93 8.88 -27.14
N VAL A 153 -16.31 8.44 -25.94
CA VAL A 153 -15.61 8.72 -24.68
C VAL A 153 -15.22 7.42 -23.99
N GLN A 154 -14.22 7.48 -23.11
CA GLN A 154 -13.88 6.39 -22.19
C GLN A 154 -14.65 6.57 -20.89
N VAL A 155 -15.47 5.58 -20.51
CA VAL A 155 -16.20 5.59 -19.23
C VAL A 155 -15.75 4.44 -18.32
N PRO A 156 -15.77 4.62 -16.98
CA PRO A 156 -15.48 3.53 -16.06
C PRO A 156 -16.41 2.33 -16.27
N ALA A 157 -15.83 1.16 -16.53
CA ALA A 157 -16.55 -0.09 -16.70
C ALA A 157 -16.52 -0.93 -15.41
N ALA A 158 -15.36 -0.98 -14.76
CA ALA A 158 -15.17 -1.68 -13.49
C ALA A 158 -14.01 -1.08 -12.70
N ALA A 159 -14.10 -1.12 -11.38
CA ALA A 159 -13.04 -0.73 -10.46
C ALA A 159 -12.58 -1.95 -9.63
N TYR A 160 -11.28 -2.03 -9.39
CA TYR A 160 -10.61 -3.16 -8.74
C TYR A 160 -9.75 -2.66 -7.60
N VAL A 161 -9.91 -3.26 -6.42
CA VAL A 161 -9.04 -3.03 -5.27
C VAL A 161 -8.15 -4.24 -5.10
N GLU A 162 -6.85 -4.03 -5.14
CA GLU A 162 -5.82 -5.05 -5.16
C GLU A 162 -4.90 -4.90 -3.94
N ARG A 163 -4.69 -5.98 -3.20
CA ARG A 163 -3.73 -6.04 -2.09
C ARG A 163 -2.32 -6.16 -2.66
N VAL A 164 -1.46 -5.18 -2.37
CA VAL A 164 -0.07 -5.14 -2.85
C VAL A 164 0.98 -5.22 -1.73
N TYR A 165 0.62 -4.85 -0.49
CA TYR A 165 1.47 -5.02 0.69
C TYR A 165 0.92 -6.08 1.64
N ASP A 166 1.79 -6.76 2.39
CA ASP A 166 1.38 -7.68 3.46
C ASP A 166 1.11 -6.94 4.76
N PHE A 167 0.35 -7.55 5.66
CA PHE A 167 0.28 -7.10 7.05
C PHE A 167 1.49 -7.58 7.86
N GLY A 168 1.88 -6.76 8.84
CA GLY A 168 2.87 -7.08 9.86
C GLY A 168 2.43 -6.55 11.22
N ASP A 169 2.74 -7.29 12.28
CA ASP A 169 2.49 -6.85 13.65
C ASP A 169 3.57 -5.87 14.08
N PHE A 170 3.20 -4.59 14.22
CA PHE A 170 4.14 -3.52 14.56
C PHE A 170 4.52 -3.51 16.04
N ALA A 171 3.89 -4.35 16.89
CA ALA A 171 4.42 -4.61 18.22
C ALA A 171 5.86 -5.18 18.15
N GLY A 172 6.21 -5.88 17.06
CA GLY A 172 7.56 -6.39 16.82
C GLY A 172 8.62 -5.31 16.55
N LEU A 173 8.25 -4.04 16.38
CA LEU A 173 9.19 -2.93 16.26
C LEU A 173 9.80 -2.53 17.61
N GLY A 174 9.16 -2.89 18.73
CA GLY A 174 9.65 -2.57 20.07
C GLY A 174 9.54 -1.09 20.46
N ILE A 175 8.61 -0.34 19.84
CA ILE A 175 8.38 1.11 20.06
C ILE A 175 6.91 1.46 20.22
#